data_AF-A0A0H5R316-F1
#
_entry.id   AF-A0A0H5R316-F1
#
_cell.length_a   1.000
_cell.length_b   1.000
_cell.length_c   1.000
_cell.angle_alpha   90.00
_cell.angle_beta   90.00
_cell.angle_gamma   90.00
#
_symmetry.space_group_name_H-M   'P 1'
#
loop_
_entity.id
_entity.type
_entity.pdbx_description
1 polymer ?
#
loop_
_entity_poly.entity_id
_entity_poly.type
_entity_poly.pdbx_seq_one_letter_code
_entity_poly.pdbx_strand_id
1 'polypeptide(L)'
;MYKLGKGGQASATNDTKQHELERFLRTEKGFAAFKAHLMKEFSVENLLFWSDVQKFKASCTGDSQMTSSTLQIANDIYHKYLAEEAPLEVNLPSELIKQFRQEIFVLSLDGSTINSNTFDKAAFQILELMKVDSLKRFLLTNPPSWSEFQEENSDRPISIR
;
A
#
# COMPACT_ATOMS: atom_id res chain seq x y z
N MET A 1 40.27 5.43 23.33
CA MET A 1 39.53 6.47 22.58
C MET A 1 38.40 5.78 21.82
N TYR A 2 37.15 5.97 22.25
CA TYR A 2 35.98 5.43 21.56
C TYR A 2 35.61 6.35 20.40
N LYS A 3 35.47 5.80 19.18
CA LYS A 3 34.71 6.46 18.11
C LYS A 3 33.37 5.74 17.99
N LEU A 4 32.30 6.45 18.39
CA LEU A 4 30.92 6.08 18.11
C LEU A 4 30.71 6.04 16.60
N GLY A 5 30.26 4.90 16.08
CA GLY A 5 29.74 4.76 14.72
C GLY A 5 28.32 5.33 14.65
N LYS A 6 28.06 6.18 13.66
CA LYS A 6 26.76 6.78 13.37
C LYS A 6 25.78 5.72 12.83
N GLY A 7 24.86 5.24 13.67
CA GLY A 7 23.64 4.56 13.24
C GLY A 7 22.45 5.52 13.42
N GLY A 8 21.89 6.05 12.33
CA GLY A 8 20.73 6.96 12.44
C GLY A 8 20.18 7.57 11.15
N GLN A 9 20.82 7.41 9.99
CA GLN A 9 20.37 8.06 8.74
C GLN A 9 19.55 7.15 7.80
N ALA A 10 19.57 5.83 8.00
CA ALA A 10 18.86 4.89 7.14
C ALA A 10 17.33 4.88 7.37
N SER A 11 16.85 5.18 8.58
CA SER A 11 15.40 5.15 8.89
C SER A 11 14.65 6.33 8.26
N ALA A 12 15.15 7.57 8.43
CA ALA A 12 14.46 8.78 7.97
C ALA A 12 14.38 8.89 6.43
N THR A 13 15.40 8.42 5.72
CA THR A 13 15.40 8.37 4.25
C THR A 13 14.46 7.30 3.71
N ASN A 14 14.27 6.21 4.46
CA ASN A 14 13.39 5.11 4.07
C ASN A 14 11.90 5.47 4.25
N ASP A 15 11.56 6.19 5.31
CA ASP A 15 10.20 6.68 5.57
C ASP A 15 9.80 7.76 4.55
N THR A 16 10.74 8.65 4.19
CA THR A 16 10.50 9.71 3.20
C THR A 16 10.15 9.12 1.83
N LYS A 17 10.88 8.10 1.36
CA LYS A 17 10.61 7.47 0.06
C LYS A 17 9.30 6.69 0.01
N GLN A 18 8.88 6.10 1.13
CA GLN A 18 7.59 5.42 1.19
C GLN A 18 6.45 6.40 1.00
N HIS A 19 6.52 7.54 1.70
CA HIS A 19 5.54 8.60 1.57
C HIS A 19 5.53 9.24 0.17
N GLU A 20 6.70 9.44 -0.46
CA GLU A 20 6.78 9.88 -1.85
C GLU A 20 6.16 8.88 -2.83
N LEU A 21 6.43 7.58 -2.66
CA LEU A 21 5.80 6.53 -3.45
C LEU A 21 4.28 6.59 -3.30
N GLU A 22 3.78 6.69 -2.06
CA GLU A 22 2.35 6.81 -1.81
C GLU A 22 1.73 7.99 -2.55
N ARG A 23 2.36 9.17 -2.48
CA ARG A 23 1.91 10.37 -3.20
C ARG A 23 1.95 10.18 -4.72
N PHE A 24 3.01 9.56 -5.24
CA PHE A 24 3.14 9.25 -6.65
C PHE A 24 2.00 8.33 -7.14
N LEU A 25 1.70 7.27 -6.38
CA LEU A 25 0.64 6.31 -6.69
C LEU A 25 -0.78 6.89 -6.58
N ARG A 26 -0.96 8.02 -5.88
CA ARG A 26 -2.22 8.76 -5.84
C ARG A 26 -2.45 9.63 -7.09
N THR A 27 -1.42 9.84 -7.92
CA THR A 27 -1.56 10.52 -9.22
C THR A 27 -1.95 9.52 -10.31
N GLU A 28 -2.80 9.94 -11.25
CA GLU A 28 -3.21 9.08 -12.38
C GLU A 28 -2.01 8.65 -13.23
N LYS A 29 -1.13 9.61 -13.56
CA LYS A 29 0.11 9.36 -14.31
C LYS A 29 1.02 8.37 -13.58
N GLY A 30 1.28 8.61 -12.29
CA GLY A 30 2.18 7.79 -11.51
C GLY A 30 1.66 6.38 -11.30
N PHE A 31 0.36 6.24 -11.01
CA PHE A 31 -0.30 4.94 -10.93
C PHE A 31 -0.19 4.17 -12.25
N ALA A 32 -0.49 4.80 -13.38
CA ALA A 32 -0.43 4.14 -14.70
C ALA A 32 0.99 3.70 -15.06
N ALA A 33 1.99 4.55 -14.84
CA ALA A 33 3.39 4.23 -15.10
C ALA A 33 3.88 3.08 -14.21
N PHE A 34 3.60 3.14 -12.90
CA PHE A 34 4.01 2.10 -11.96
C PHE A 34 3.31 0.77 -12.24
N LYS A 35 2.01 0.80 -12.56
CA LYS A 35 1.27 -0.39 -12.97
C LYS A 35 1.89 -1.06 -14.19
N ALA A 36 2.21 -0.29 -15.24
CA ALA A 36 2.84 -0.83 -16.45
C ALA A 36 4.20 -1.47 -16.16
N HIS A 37 4.96 -0.93 -15.20
CA HIS A 37 6.21 -1.51 -14.74
C HIS A 37 5.99 -2.83 -13.99
N LEU A 38 5.11 -2.86 -12.99
CA LEU A 38 4.82 -4.08 -12.21
C LEU A 38 4.21 -5.20 -13.04
N MET A 39 3.45 -4.89 -14.10
CA MET A 39 2.94 -5.89 -15.04
C MET A 39 4.08 -6.62 -15.77
N LYS A 40 5.19 -5.93 -16.08
CA LYS A 40 6.36 -6.55 -16.73
C LYS A 40 7.15 -7.44 -15.77
N GLU A 41 7.07 -7.14 -14.48
CA GLU A 41 7.74 -7.89 -13.41
C GLU A 41 6.81 -8.86 -12.68
N PHE A 42 5.61 -9.11 -13.21
CA PHE A 42 4.62 -10.04 -12.64
C PHE A 42 4.33 -9.79 -11.14
N SER A 43 4.26 -8.52 -10.73
CA SER A 43 4.07 -8.09 -9.34
C SER A 43 2.96 -7.03 -9.18
N VAL A 44 2.04 -6.98 -10.14
CA VAL A 44 0.97 -5.97 -10.24
C VAL A 44 -0.08 -6.12 -9.13
N GLU A 45 -0.24 -7.31 -8.57
CA GLU A 45 -1.15 -7.61 -7.46
C GLU A 45 -0.88 -6.71 -6.24
N ASN A 46 0.38 -6.37 -5.97
CA ASN A 46 0.76 -5.50 -4.86
C ASN A 46 0.16 -4.10 -4.99
N LEU A 47 0.21 -3.52 -6.19
CA LEU A 47 -0.36 -2.20 -6.46
C LEU A 47 -1.89 -2.24 -6.46
N LEU A 48 -2.47 -3.30 -7.04
CA LEU A 48 -3.93 -3.45 -7.08
C LEU A 48 -4.51 -3.64 -5.68
N PHE A 49 -3.88 -4.44 -4.83
CA PHE A 49 -4.24 -4.58 -3.43
C PHE A 49 -4.18 -3.24 -2.69
N TRP A 50 -3.05 -2.54 -2.77
CA TRP A 50 -2.90 -1.23 -2.13
C TRP A 50 -4.00 -0.26 -2.59
N SER A 51 -4.29 -0.22 -3.89
CA SER A 51 -5.36 0.62 -4.47
C SER A 51 -6.75 0.27 -3.95
N ASP A 52 -7.09 -1.02 -3.92
CA ASP A 52 -8.40 -1.48 -3.46
C ASP A 52 -8.58 -1.20 -1.95
N VAL A 53 -7.52 -1.29 -1.14
CA VAL A 53 -7.54 -0.85 0.27
C VAL A 53 -7.80 0.65 0.41
N GLN A 54 -7.19 1.51 -0.42
CA GLN A 54 -7.47 2.95 -0.38
C GLN A 54 -8.95 3.25 -0.71
N LYS A 55 -9.53 2.54 -1.67
CA LYS A 55 -10.96 2.67 -2.04
C LYS A 55 -11.87 2.19 -0.91
N PHE A 56 -11.55 1.05 -0.29
CA PHE A 56 -12.27 0.58 0.90
C PHE A 56 -12.27 1.63 2.00
N LYS A 57 -11.10 2.20 2.32
CA LYS A 57 -10.98 3.24 3.34
C LYS A 57 -11.81 4.48 3.01
N ALA A 58 -11.83 4.91 1.76
CA ALA A 58 -12.69 6.01 1.28
C ALA A 58 -14.19 5.67 1.33
N SER A 59 -14.58 4.40 1.13
CA SER A 59 -15.98 3.97 1.30
C SER A 59 -16.44 3.94 2.76
N CYS A 60 -15.50 3.97 3.71
CA CYS A 60 -15.81 4.03 5.15
C CYS A 60 -16.05 5.46 5.67
N THR A 61 -15.70 6.51 4.90
CA THR A 61 -15.82 7.90 5.37
C THR A 61 -17.24 8.43 5.15
N GLY A 62 -18.10 8.30 6.15
CA GLY A 62 -19.47 8.85 6.09
C GLY A 62 -20.35 8.44 7.26
N ASP A 63 -20.24 7.19 7.70
CA ASP A 63 -21.05 6.61 8.79
C ASP A 63 -20.16 5.98 9.87
N SER A 64 -20.59 6.04 11.13
CA SER A 64 -19.90 5.38 12.25
C SER A 64 -19.95 3.85 12.19
N GLN A 65 -20.74 3.27 11.28
CA GLN A 65 -20.92 1.83 11.12
C GLN A 65 -20.63 1.39 9.68
N MET A 66 -20.10 0.17 9.52
CA MET A 66 -19.91 -0.43 8.20
C MET A 66 -21.27 -0.74 7.57
N THR A 67 -21.46 -0.32 6.32
CA THR A 67 -22.62 -0.71 5.52
C THR A 67 -22.42 -2.11 4.93
N SER A 68 -23.50 -2.74 4.47
CA SER A 68 -23.42 -4.01 3.73
C SER A 68 -22.53 -3.93 2.49
N SER A 69 -22.53 -2.79 1.79
CA SER A 69 -21.66 -2.57 0.63
C SER A 69 -20.19 -2.50 1.01
N THR A 70 -19.84 -1.84 2.13
CA THR A 70 -18.47 -1.75 2.61
C THR A 70 -17.95 -3.10 3.12
N LEU A 71 -18.81 -3.89 3.77
CA LEU A 71 -18.50 -5.28 4.14
C LEU A 71 -18.25 -6.15 2.91
N GLN A 72 -19.03 -5.99 1.84
CA GLN A 72 -18.79 -6.70 0.58
C GLN A 72 -17.44 -6.34 -0.05
N ILE A 73 -17.06 -5.05 -0.05
CA ILE A 73 -15.74 -4.63 -0.55
C ILE A 73 -14.61 -5.28 0.27
N ALA A 74 -14.75 -5.34 1.60
CA ALA A 74 -13.76 -6.03 2.44
C ALA A 74 -13.67 -7.53 2.11
N ASN A 75 -14.82 -8.18 1.88
CA ASN A 75 -14.91 -9.58 1.44
C ASN A 75 -14.18 -9.81 0.12
N ASP A 76 -14.45 -8.96 -0.87
CA ASP A 76 -13.81 -9.03 -2.18
C ASP A 76 -12.29 -8.85 -2.09
N ILE A 77 -11.81 -7.89 -1.28
CA ILE A 77 -10.37 -7.67 -1.06
C ILE A 77 -9.72 -8.93 -0.49
N TYR A 78 -10.32 -9.58 0.50
CA TYR A 78 -9.74 -10.79 1.06
C TYR A 78 -9.68 -11.94 0.08
N HIS A 79 -10.80 -12.27 -0.57
CA HIS A 79 -10.83 -13.41 -1.50
C HIS A 79 -9.93 -13.19 -2.71
N LYS A 80 -9.72 -11.93 -3.10
CA LYS A 80 -8.86 -11.58 -4.23
C LYS A 80 -7.38 -11.61 -3.90
N TYR A 81 -6.97 -11.25 -2.67
CA TYR A 81 -5.56 -11.00 -2.34
C TYR A 81 -5.01 -11.73 -1.10
N LEU A 82 -5.85 -12.14 -0.13
CA LEU A 82 -5.38 -12.58 1.20
C LEU A 82 -5.82 -14.00 1.58
N ALA A 83 -6.90 -14.50 0.97
CA ALA A 83 -7.32 -15.89 1.13
C ALA A 83 -6.19 -16.86 0.73
N GLU A 84 -6.26 -18.07 1.25
CA GLU A 84 -5.40 -19.14 0.76
C GLU A 84 -5.70 -19.42 -0.72
N GLU A 85 -4.65 -19.49 -1.55
CA GLU A 85 -4.76 -19.67 -3.00
C GLU A 85 -5.54 -18.55 -3.70
N ALA A 86 -5.53 -17.33 -3.14
CA ALA A 86 -6.17 -16.19 -3.77
C ALA A 86 -5.58 -15.94 -5.18
N PRO A 87 -6.41 -15.58 -6.18
CA PRO A 87 -5.96 -15.46 -7.57
C PRO A 87 -4.91 -14.37 -7.78
N LEU A 88 -4.85 -13.38 -6.88
CA LEU A 88 -3.85 -12.33 -6.84
C LEU A 88 -3.22 -12.27 -5.45
N GLU A 89 -2.89 -13.42 -4.85
CA GLU A 89 -2.30 -13.48 -3.51
C GLU A 89 -1.08 -12.57 -3.38
N VAL A 90 -1.13 -11.64 -2.42
CA VAL A 90 -0.04 -10.69 -2.19
C VAL A 90 1.04 -11.27 -1.28
N ASN A 91 2.28 -10.88 -1.50
CA ASN A 91 3.40 -11.34 -0.69
C ASN A 91 3.47 -10.57 0.65
N LEU A 92 2.91 -11.16 1.70
CA LEU A 92 2.96 -10.63 3.07
C LEU A 92 3.80 -11.53 4.00
N PRO A 93 4.37 -10.98 5.08
CA PRO A 93 5.00 -11.78 6.12
C PRO A 93 4.05 -12.86 6.64
N SER A 94 4.57 -14.08 6.85
CA SER A 94 3.78 -15.26 7.19
C SER A 94 2.88 -15.09 8.41
N GLU A 95 3.32 -14.33 9.40
CA GLU A 95 2.51 -14.06 10.61
C GLU A 95 1.34 -13.11 10.31
N LEU A 96 1.53 -12.12 9.43
CA LEU A 96 0.47 -11.18 9.08
C LEU A 96 -0.59 -11.83 8.20
N ILE A 97 -0.20 -12.63 7.20
CA ILE A 97 -1.18 -13.34 6.35
C ILE A 97 -1.99 -14.36 7.16
N LYS A 98 -1.37 -15.04 8.15
CA LYS A 98 -2.08 -15.92 9.08
C LYS A 98 -3.11 -15.16 9.91
N GLN A 99 -2.77 -13.99 10.45
CA GLN A 99 -3.74 -13.16 11.19
C GLN A 99 -4.95 -12.80 10.33
N PHE A 100 -4.75 -12.43 9.06
CA PHE A 100 -5.88 -12.18 8.16
C PHE A 100 -6.73 -13.43 7.93
N ARG A 101 -6.11 -14.59 7.75
CA ARG A 101 -6.81 -15.87 7.47
C ARG A 101 -7.51 -16.47 8.69
N GLN A 102 -6.98 -16.28 9.90
CA GLN A 102 -7.47 -16.95 11.11
C GLN A 102 -8.32 -16.06 12.01
N GLU A 103 -8.09 -14.74 12.00
CA GLU A 103 -8.76 -13.82 12.93
C GLU A 103 -9.70 -12.89 12.15
N ILE A 104 -9.16 -12.10 11.23
CA ILE A 104 -9.92 -11.01 10.60
C ILE A 104 -11.06 -11.54 9.73
N PHE A 105 -10.85 -12.64 8.99
CA PHE A 105 -11.89 -13.19 8.10
C PHE A 105 -12.79 -14.25 8.71
N VAL A 106 -12.31 -15.00 9.72
CA VAL A 106 -13.16 -15.92 10.48
C VAL A 106 -14.24 -15.14 11.25
N LEU A 107 -13.91 -13.92 11.71
CA LEU A 107 -14.84 -13.02 12.39
C LEU A 107 -15.71 -12.20 11.41
N SER A 108 -15.54 -12.34 10.09
CA SER A 108 -16.38 -11.65 9.08
C SER A 108 -17.84 -12.14 9.05
N LEU A 109 -18.15 -13.26 9.71
CA LEU A 109 -19.50 -13.82 9.79
C LEU A 109 -20.51 -12.91 10.51
N ASP A 110 -20.05 -11.97 11.33
CA ASP A 110 -20.93 -11.02 12.04
C ASP A 110 -20.62 -9.53 11.74
N GLY A 111 -19.59 -9.24 10.93
CA GLY A 111 -19.21 -7.87 10.55
C GLY A 111 -18.69 -6.98 11.69
N SER A 112 -18.56 -7.50 12.92
CA SER A 112 -18.31 -6.69 14.13
C SER A 112 -16.86 -6.22 14.27
N THR A 113 -15.95 -6.78 13.49
CA THR A 113 -14.49 -6.57 13.59
C THR A 113 -13.88 -5.89 12.37
N ILE A 114 -14.63 -5.73 11.28
CA ILE A 114 -14.19 -4.98 10.11
C ILE A 114 -14.45 -3.50 10.34
N ASN A 115 -13.43 -2.68 10.12
CA ASN A 115 -13.49 -1.23 10.21
C ASN A 115 -12.55 -0.60 9.17
N SER A 116 -12.52 0.73 9.09
CA SER A 116 -11.77 1.47 8.06
C SER A 116 -10.25 1.24 8.06
N ASN A 117 -9.67 0.74 9.16
CA ASN A 117 -8.24 0.46 9.30
C ASN A 117 -7.88 -1.03 9.22
N THR A 118 -8.85 -1.92 8.98
CA THR A 118 -8.65 -3.39 8.94
C THR A 118 -7.47 -3.82 8.08
N PHE A 119 -7.26 -3.16 6.93
CA PHE A 119 -6.19 -3.51 6.00
C PHE A 119 -4.94 -2.61 6.08
N ASP A 120 -4.90 -1.62 6.98
CA ASP A 120 -3.82 -0.62 7.02
C ASP A 120 -2.43 -1.26 7.21
N LYS A 121 -2.33 -2.28 8.09
CA LYS A 121 -1.06 -3.00 8.32
C LYS A 121 -0.59 -3.76 7.08
N ALA A 122 -1.49 -4.42 6.37
CA ALA A 122 -1.15 -5.14 5.15
C ALA A 122 -0.77 -4.17 4.03
N ALA A 123 -1.55 -3.11 3.83
CA ALA A 123 -1.24 -2.09 2.81
C ALA A 123 0.11 -1.41 3.07
N PHE A 124 0.47 -1.16 4.33
CA PHE A 124 1.79 -0.66 4.70
C PHE A 124 2.91 -1.63 4.30
N GLN A 125 2.78 -2.92 4.62
CA GLN A 125 3.79 -3.94 4.28
C GLN A 125 3.94 -4.10 2.77
N ILE A 126 2.84 -4.06 2.01
CA ILE A 126 2.88 -4.12 0.55
C ILE A 126 3.51 -2.87 -0.06
N LEU A 127 3.23 -1.69 0.49
CA LEU A 127 3.88 -0.46 0.05
C LEU A 127 5.39 -0.49 0.33
N GLU A 128 5.80 -1.03 1.49
CA GLU A 128 7.21 -1.26 1.81
C GLU A 128 7.88 -2.24 0.84
N LEU A 129 7.20 -3.35 0.52
CA LEU A 129 7.69 -4.33 -0.45
C LEU A 129 7.90 -3.67 -1.83
N MET A 130 6.90 -2.96 -2.34
CA MET A 130 6.99 -2.23 -3.61
C MET A 130 8.09 -1.17 -3.59
N LYS A 131 8.30 -0.47 -2.47
CA LYS A 131 9.37 0.52 -2.32
C LYS A 131 10.75 -0.10 -2.39
N VAL A 132 10.97 -1.21 -1.67
CA VAL A 132 12.29 -1.83 -1.56
C VAL A 132 12.66 -2.56 -2.85
N ASP A 133 11.69 -3.28 -3.44
CA ASP A 133 11.95 -4.16 -4.57
C ASP A 133 11.68 -3.47 -5.92
N SER A 134 10.45 -2.98 -6.12
CA SER A 134 9.99 -2.51 -7.43
C SER A 134 10.37 -1.05 -7.72
N LEU A 135 10.26 -0.14 -6.75
CA LEU A 135 10.54 1.29 -6.97
C LEU A 135 12.00 1.50 -7.37
N LYS A 136 12.93 0.75 -6.78
CA LYS A 136 14.35 0.84 -7.16
C LYS A 136 14.56 0.54 -8.66
N ARG A 137 13.86 -0.45 -9.21
CA ARG A 137 13.94 -0.82 -10.64
C ARG A 137 13.08 0.09 -11.53
N PHE A 138 11.96 0.57 -11.02
CA PHE A 138 11.13 1.57 -11.68
C PHE A 138 11.94 2.83 -11.99
N LEU A 139 12.68 3.36 -11.02
CA LEU A 139 13.52 4.56 -11.19
C LEU A 139 14.60 4.39 -12.26
N LEU A 140 15.07 3.16 -12.50
CA LEU A 140 16.06 2.88 -13.54
C LEU A 140 15.44 2.76 -14.94
N THR A 141 14.17 2.34 -15.02
CA THR A 141 13.49 2.03 -16.28
C THR A 141 12.53 3.12 -16.75
N ASN A 142 12.04 3.97 -15.83
CA ASN A 142 11.15 5.10 -16.12
C ASN A 142 11.58 6.38 -15.37
N PRO A 143 12.82 6.88 -15.55
CA PRO A 143 13.27 8.11 -14.87
C PRO A 143 12.36 9.33 -15.08
N PRO A 144 11.84 9.63 -16.30
CA PRO A 144 11.06 10.85 -16.52
C PRO A 144 9.80 10.92 -15.67
N SER A 145 9.04 9.83 -15.55
CA SER A 145 7.78 9.82 -14.79
C SER A 145 7.98 10.16 -13.31
N TRP A 146 9.10 9.73 -12.73
CA TRP A 146 9.42 10.06 -11.33
C TRP A 146 9.98 11.48 -11.18
N SER A 147 10.90 11.88 -12.06
CA SER A 147 11.49 13.23 -12.03
C SER A 147 10.44 14.32 -12.28
N GLU A 148 9.56 14.14 -13.26
CA GLU A 148 8.44 15.06 -13.53
C GLU A 148 7.51 15.18 -12.31
N PHE A 149 7.19 14.06 -11.65
CA PHE A 149 6.43 14.08 -10.40
C PHE A 149 7.13 14.89 -9.32
N GLN A 150 8.44 14.73 -9.15
CA GLN A 150 9.21 15.49 -8.16
C GLN A 150 9.22 16.99 -8.46
N GLU A 151 9.39 17.38 -9.73
CA GLU A 151 9.35 18.78 -10.17
C GLU A 151 7.95 19.40 -9.98
N GLU A 152 6.88 18.69 -10.35
CA GLU A 152 5.49 19.14 -10.16
C GLU A 152 5.12 19.29 -8.66
N ASN A 153 5.85 18.63 -7.77
CA ASN A 153 5.56 18.55 -6.33
C ASN A 153 6.59 19.23 -5.42
N SER A 154 7.68 19.80 -5.97
CA SER A 154 8.70 20.54 -5.22
C SER A 154 8.28 21.96 -4.83
N ASP A 155 7.23 22.50 -5.46
CA ASP A 155 6.86 23.93 -5.37
C ASP A 155 5.53 24.21 -4.64
N ARG A 156 4.96 23.23 -3.92
CA ARG A 156 3.78 23.48 -3.06
C ARG A 156 4.22 23.73 -1.62
N PRO A 157 4.16 24.97 -1.11
CA PRO A 157 4.36 25.21 0.32
C PRO A 157 3.35 24.38 1.11
N ILE A 158 3.82 23.72 2.16
CA ILE A 158 2.97 23.06 3.16
C ILE A 158 2.05 24.15 3.71
N SER A 159 0.79 24.16 3.27
CA SER A 159 -0.22 25.02 3.87
C SER A 159 -0.53 24.42 5.24
N ILE A 160 0.21 24.88 6.25
CA ILE A 160 -0.12 24.64 7.66
C ILE A 160 -1.46 25.33 7.88
N ARG A 161 -2.51 24.54 8.08
CA ARG A 161 -3.82 25.03 8.47
C ARG A 161 -3.88 25.18 9.98
#